data_AF-A0A8J2THN4-F1
#
_entry.id   AF-A0A8J2THN4-F1
#
_cell.length_a   1.000
_cell.length_b   1.000
_cell.length_c   1.000
_cell.angle_alpha   90.00
_cell.angle_beta   90.00
_cell.angle_gamma   90.00
#
_symmetry.space_group_name_H-M   'P 1'
#
loop_
_entity.id
_entity.type
_entity.pdbx_description
1 polymer ?
#
loop_
_entity_poly.entity_id
_entity_poly.type
_entity_poly.pdbx_seq_one_letter_code
_entity_poly.pdbx_strand_id
1 'polypeptide(L)'
;MGVTRFTKKEESHPFIGRWHIFEMEMWDEDYFNMETQAYVEIEATNEGEFQFGLVRGYLDGYIEELKDGERFSFTWEGQDEMDEVNGSGWLQLVGPDEIEGLINLHQGDRSKFKAKRA
;
A
#
# COMPACT_ATOMS: atom_id res chain seq x y z
N MET A 1 -12.61 26.80 -25.34
CA MET A 1 -13.32 25.83 -24.48
C MET A 1 -12.65 25.86 -23.11
N GLY A 2 -13.39 26.12 -22.04
CA GLY A 2 -12.86 26.00 -20.68
C GLY A 2 -12.85 24.54 -20.27
N VAL A 3 -11.68 24.01 -19.92
CA VAL A 3 -11.55 22.69 -19.30
C VAL A 3 -11.42 22.92 -17.81
N THR A 4 -12.32 22.36 -17.01
CA THR A 4 -12.22 22.36 -15.55
C THR A 4 -11.70 20.99 -15.12
N ARG A 5 -10.58 20.95 -14.41
CA ARG A 5 -10.04 19.70 -13.86
C ARG A 5 -10.79 19.37 -12.57
N PHE A 6 -11.35 18.17 -12.49
CA PHE A 6 -11.88 17.64 -11.24
C PHE A 6 -10.71 17.17 -10.36
N THR A 7 -10.77 17.52 -9.08
CA THR A 7 -9.84 17.05 -8.04
C THR A 7 -10.58 16.06 -7.14
N LYS A 8 -9.94 14.94 -6.77
CA LYS A 8 -10.48 14.05 -5.73
C LYS A 8 -10.61 14.83 -4.41
N LYS A 9 -11.59 14.45 -3.60
CA LYS A 9 -11.78 14.99 -2.25
C LYS A 9 -10.62 14.53 -1.38
N GLU A 10 -10.08 15.43 -0.57
CA GLU A 10 -9.13 15.07 0.48
C GLU A 10 -9.88 14.45 1.66
N GLU A 11 -9.41 13.30 2.10
CA GLU A 11 -9.88 12.55 3.26
C GLU A 11 -8.94 12.74 4.45
N SER A 12 -9.42 12.37 5.63
CA SER A 12 -8.62 12.36 6.86
C SER A 12 -8.85 11.03 7.57
N HIS A 13 -7.82 10.19 7.59
CA HIS A 13 -7.82 8.89 8.25
C HIS A 13 -6.40 8.50 8.67
N PRO A 14 -6.23 7.61 9.65
CA PRO A 14 -4.91 7.35 10.25
C PRO A 14 -3.90 6.68 9.32
N PHE A 15 -4.36 6.02 8.25
CA PHE A 15 -3.48 5.38 7.26
C PHE A 15 -2.74 6.37 6.35
N ILE A 16 -3.14 7.66 6.29
CA ILE A 16 -2.46 8.67 5.48
C ILE A 16 -1.00 8.85 5.97
N GLY A 17 -0.09 8.98 5.02
CA GLY A 17 1.34 9.12 5.22
C GLY A 17 2.14 7.90 4.76
N ARG A 18 3.44 7.96 5.03
CA ARG A 18 4.41 6.93 4.64
C ARG A 18 4.67 5.94 5.77
N TRP A 19 4.73 4.68 5.42
CA TRP A 19 4.96 3.53 6.30
C TRP A 19 6.13 2.71 5.77
N HIS A 20 7.17 2.50 6.58
CA HIS A 20 8.30 1.65 6.23
C HIS A 20 8.04 0.20 6.61
N ILE A 21 8.06 -0.68 5.60
CA ILE A 21 7.92 -2.13 5.77
C ILE A 21 9.18 -2.67 6.44
N PHE A 22 9.00 -3.44 7.51
CA PHE A 22 10.11 -4.05 8.26
C PHE A 22 9.99 -5.57 8.38
N GLU A 23 8.89 -6.16 7.94
CA GLU A 23 8.67 -7.61 7.96
C GLU A 23 7.73 -7.97 6.80
N MET A 24 8.03 -9.05 6.05
CA MET A 24 7.15 -9.65 5.06
C MET A 24 7.13 -11.17 5.21
N GLU A 25 6.01 -11.81 4.87
CA GLU A 25 5.82 -13.26 5.01
C GLU A 25 6.57 -14.04 3.91
N MET A 26 6.55 -13.54 2.67
CA MET A 26 7.10 -14.24 1.51
C MET A 26 8.56 -13.88 1.18
N TRP A 27 9.04 -12.71 1.60
CA TRP A 27 10.33 -12.17 1.22
C TRP A 27 11.12 -11.72 2.44
N ASP A 28 12.42 -11.97 2.44
CA ASP A 28 13.32 -11.54 3.51
C ASP A 28 13.71 -10.06 3.39
N GLU A 29 14.34 -9.53 4.44
CA GLU A 29 14.72 -8.12 4.54
C GLU A 29 15.68 -7.68 3.45
N ASP A 30 16.61 -8.55 3.06
CA ASP A 30 17.57 -8.29 1.99
C ASP A 30 16.84 -8.13 0.64
N TYR A 31 15.80 -8.93 0.39
CA TYR A 31 14.98 -8.79 -0.81
C TYR A 31 14.07 -7.57 -0.77
N PHE A 32 13.23 -7.41 0.26
CA PHE A 32 12.23 -6.35 0.22
C PHE A 32 12.86 -4.95 0.27
N ASN A 33 14.06 -4.80 0.86
CA ASN A 33 14.81 -3.55 0.84
C ASN A 33 15.84 -3.43 -0.31
N MET A 34 15.84 -4.34 -1.28
CA MET A 34 16.91 -4.45 -2.29
C MET A 34 17.18 -3.15 -3.06
N GLU A 35 16.14 -2.46 -3.52
CA GLU A 35 16.26 -1.22 -4.31
C GLU A 35 16.14 0.06 -3.48
N THR A 36 15.31 0.01 -2.44
CA THR A 36 15.03 1.13 -1.54
C THR A 36 14.47 0.58 -0.23
N GLN A 37 14.45 1.40 0.83
CA GLN A 37 13.69 1.09 2.03
C GLN A 37 12.24 0.82 1.64
N ALA A 38 11.78 -0.41 1.84
CA ALA A 38 10.45 -0.85 1.48
C ALA A 38 9.40 0.02 2.17
N TYR A 39 8.35 0.41 1.45
CA TYR A 39 7.36 1.34 1.95
C TYR A 39 5.98 1.17 1.31
N VAL A 40 4.98 1.69 2.00
CA VAL A 40 3.65 2.04 1.47
C VAL A 40 3.37 3.49 1.86
N GLU A 41 2.93 4.31 0.90
CA GLU A 41 2.56 5.70 1.11
C GLU A 41 1.13 5.93 0.64
N ILE A 42 0.31 6.52 1.51
CA ILE A 42 -1.09 6.85 1.24
C ILE A 42 -1.26 8.37 1.30
N GLU A 43 -1.75 8.96 0.22
CA GLU A 43 -2.06 10.37 0.12
C GLU A 43 -3.48 10.67 0.62
N ALA A 44 -3.78 11.95 0.86
CA ALA A 44 -5.12 12.38 1.29
C ALA A 44 -6.21 12.12 0.24
N THR A 45 -5.85 11.82 -1.02
CA THR A 45 -6.79 11.42 -2.07
C THR A 45 -7.17 9.94 -2.01
N ASN A 46 -6.66 9.18 -1.03
CA ASN A 46 -6.68 7.71 -0.94
C ASN A 46 -5.98 6.99 -2.10
N GLU A 47 -5.21 7.72 -2.87
CA GLU A 47 -4.25 7.17 -3.81
C GLU A 47 -2.89 7.08 -3.13
N GLY A 48 -1.93 6.46 -3.79
CA GLY A 48 -0.58 6.39 -3.27
C GLY A 48 0.27 5.41 -4.04
N GLU A 49 1.36 5.00 -3.42
CA GLU A 49 2.30 4.08 -4.02
C GLU A 49 2.97 3.20 -2.96
N PHE A 50 3.56 2.11 -3.41
CA PHE A 50 4.41 1.27 -2.60
C PHE A 50 5.58 0.76 -3.42
N GLN A 51 6.64 0.37 -2.71
CA GLN A 51 7.73 -0.38 -3.30
C GLN A 51 8.29 -1.38 -2.29
N PHE A 52 8.56 -2.60 -2.74
CA PHE A 52 9.36 -3.61 -2.04
C PHE A 52 10.09 -4.46 -3.09
N GLY A 53 11.39 -4.70 -2.88
CA GLY A 53 12.23 -5.37 -3.86
C GLY A 53 12.12 -4.70 -5.23
N LEU A 54 11.72 -5.48 -6.23
CA LEU A 54 11.53 -5.03 -7.62
C LEU A 54 10.07 -4.71 -7.95
N VAL A 55 9.15 -4.97 -7.02
CA VAL A 55 7.72 -4.66 -7.17
C VAL A 55 7.47 -3.20 -6.80
N ARG A 56 6.86 -2.45 -7.72
CA ARG A 56 6.40 -1.08 -7.50
C ARG A 56 4.96 -0.96 -7.97
N GLY A 57 4.11 -0.29 -7.23
CA GLY A 57 2.72 -0.12 -7.63
C GLY A 57 2.11 1.19 -7.15
N TYR A 58 1.20 1.71 -7.96
CA TYR A 58 0.28 2.79 -7.58
C TYR A 58 -1.01 2.17 -7.10
N LEU A 59 -1.53 2.67 -5.98
CA LEU A 59 -2.74 2.17 -5.36
C LEU A 59 -3.87 3.21 -5.41
N ASP A 60 -5.11 2.72 -5.45
CA ASP A 60 -6.33 3.48 -5.22
C ASP A 60 -7.17 2.70 -4.21
N GLY A 61 -7.55 3.36 -3.11
CA GLY A 61 -8.18 2.70 -1.97
C GLY A 61 -9.32 3.46 -1.33
N TYR A 62 -9.89 2.82 -0.32
CA TYR A 62 -11.01 3.32 0.46
C TYR A 62 -11.02 2.70 1.85
N ILE A 63 -11.67 3.38 2.79
CA ILE A 63 -11.88 2.87 4.14
C ILE A 63 -13.05 1.87 4.13
N GLU A 64 -12.81 0.69 4.70
CA GLU A 64 -13.80 -0.36 4.90
C GLU A 64 -14.01 -0.58 6.40
N GLU A 65 -15.25 -0.44 6.85
CA GLU A 65 -15.66 -0.74 8.23
C GLU A 65 -15.79 -2.26 8.42
N LEU A 66 -15.07 -2.78 9.41
CA LEU A 66 -15.15 -4.16 9.87
C LEU A 66 -15.80 -4.23 11.25
N LYS A 67 -16.18 -5.43 11.68
CA LYS A 67 -16.71 -5.64 13.04
C LYS A 67 -15.71 -5.27 14.14
N ASP A 68 -14.42 -5.45 13.86
CA ASP A 68 -13.33 -5.33 14.83
C ASP A 68 -12.40 -4.13 14.54
N GLY A 69 -12.88 -3.13 13.79
CA GLY A 69 -12.14 -1.91 13.46
C GLY A 69 -12.33 -1.48 12.01
N GLU A 70 -11.44 -0.64 11.51
CA GLU A 70 -11.41 -0.22 10.11
C GLU A 70 -10.15 -0.74 9.42
N ARG A 71 -10.22 -0.88 8.09
CA ARG A 71 -9.05 -1.12 7.25
C ARG A 71 -9.06 -0.20 6.04
N PHE A 72 -7.88 0.12 5.54
CA PHE A 72 -7.73 0.73 4.23
C PHE A 72 -7.59 -0.38 3.18
N SER A 73 -8.62 -0.58 2.36
CA SER A 73 -8.63 -1.58 1.28
C SER A 73 -8.27 -0.91 -0.04
N PHE A 74 -7.46 -1.56 -0.88
CA PHE A 74 -7.01 -0.97 -2.14
C PHE A 74 -6.85 -1.99 -3.26
N THR A 75 -6.92 -1.50 -4.49
CA THR A 75 -6.40 -2.15 -5.70
C THR A 75 -5.17 -1.41 -6.18
N TRP A 76 -4.29 -2.08 -6.90
CA TRP A 76 -3.07 -1.46 -7.39
C TRP A 76 -2.67 -2.02 -8.76
N GLU A 77 -1.95 -1.20 -9.51
CA GLU A 77 -1.29 -1.56 -10.76
C GLU A 77 0.16 -1.08 -10.73
N GLY A 78 1.04 -1.76 -11.47
CA GLY A 78 2.46 -1.49 -11.38
C GLY A 78 3.30 -2.45 -12.19
N GLN A 79 4.52 -2.66 -11.73
CA GLN A 79 5.52 -3.47 -12.41
C GLN A 79 6.34 -4.33 -11.45
N ASP A 80 6.78 -5.49 -11.92
CA ASP A 80 7.74 -6.38 -11.31
C ASP A 80 8.73 -6.83 -12.39
N GLU A 81 10.02 -6.54 -12.24
CA GLU A 81 11.08 -6.91 -13.21
C GLU A 81 10.78 -6.56 -14.69
N MET A 82 10.11 -5.42 -14.95
CA MET A 82 9.65 -4.95 -16.28
C MET A 82 8.35 -5.60 -16.80
N ASP A 83 7.75 -6.51 -16.05
CA ASP A 83 6.44 -7.07 -16.35
C ASP A 83 5.33 -6.29 -15.63
N GLU A 84 4.24 -6.01 -16.35
CA GLU A 84 3.06 -5.37 -15.77
C GLU A 84 2.38 -6.34 -14.78
N VAL A 85 2.17 -5.86 -13.56
CA VAL A 85 1.48 -6.60 -12.51
C VAL A 85 0.40 -5.73 -11.90
N ASN A 86 -0.62 -6.37 -11.35
CA ASN A 86 -1.69 -5.70 -10.64
C ASN A 86 -2.19 -6.59 -9.51
N GLY A 87 -3.00 -6.02 -8.63
CA GLY A 87 -3.48 -6.76 -7.50
C GLY A 87 -4.37 -5.97 -6.55
N SER A 88 -4.43 -6.45 -5.32
CA SER A 88 -5.17 -5.82 -4.24
C SER A 88 -4.45 -5.97 -2.91
N GLY A 89 -4.94 -5.27 -1.91
CA GLY A 89 -4.38 -5.35 -0.57
C GLY A 89 -5.24 -4.65 0.45
N TRP A 90 -4.76 -4.68 1.69
CA TRP A 90 -5.34 -3.89 2.76
C TRP A 90 -4.30 -3.53 3.82
N LEU A 91 -4.57 -2.48 4.58
CA LEU A 91 -3.82 -2.05 5.77
C LEU A 91 -4.75 -1.98 6.97
N GLN A 92 -4.29 -2.42 8.14
CA GLN A 92 -5.00 -2.32 9.41
C GLN A 92 -4.04 -1.82 10.49
N LEU A 93 -4.48 -0.85 11.29
CA LEU A 93 -3.71 -0.38 12.44
C LEU A 93 -3.62 -1.47 13.51
N VAL A 94 -2.40 -1.72 13.98
CA VAL A 94 -2.13 -2.58 15.15
C VAL A 94 -1.54 -1.78 16.32
N GLY A 95 -1.15 -0.53 16.09
CA GLY A 95 -0.73 0.45 17.08
C GLY A 95 -0.81 1.88 16.54
N PRO A 96 -0.40 2.90 17.33
CA PRO A 96 -0.42 4.30 16.87
C PRO A 96 0.43 4.56 15.61
N ASP A 97 1.56 3.86 15.52
CA ASP A 97 2.57 4.03 14.48
C ASP A 97 2.96 2.69 13.83
N GLU A 98 2.07 1.70 13.89
CA GLU A 98 2.31 0.37 13.31
C GLU A 98 1.05 -0.16 12.62
N ILE A 99 1.24 -0.72 11.43
CA ILE A 99 0.22 -1.36 10.62
C ILE A 99 0.62 -2.81 10.29
N GLU A 100 -0.39 -3.67 10.23
CA GLU A 100 -0.33 -4.92 9.49
C GLU A 100 -0.99 -4.71 8.12
N GLY A 101 -0.45 -5.36 7.11
CA GLY A 101 -0.99 -5.27 5.77
C GLY A 101 -0.90 -6.58 5.01
N LEU A 102 -1.59 -6.57 3.89
CA LEU A 102 -1.54 -7.64 2.91
C LEU A 102 -1.35 -7.04 1.54
N ILE A 103 -0.42 -7.61 0.78
CA ILE A 103 -0.34 -7.40 -0.66
C ILE A 103 -0.62 -8.71 -1.40
N ASN A 104 -1.48 -8.64 -2.40
CA ASN A 104 -1.89 -9.75 -3.23
C ASN A 104 -1.64 -9.41 -4.69
N LEU A 105 -0.76 -10.15 -5.35
CA LEU A 105 -0.53 -10.07 -6.79
C LEU A 105 -1.61 -10.91 -7.49
N HIS A 106 -2.26 -10.35 -8.52
CA HIS A 106 -3.26 -11.07 -9.29
C HIS A 106 -2.64 -12.30 -9.97
N GLN A 107 -3.16 -13.50 -9.65
CA GLN A 107 -2.61 -14.79 -10.10
C GLN A 107 -1.15 -15.04 -9.66
N GLY A 108 -0.68 -14.30 -8.66
CA GLY A 108 0.65 -14.46 -8.10
C GLY A 108 0.62 -14.71 -6.60
N ASP A 109 1.67 -14.25 -5.94
CA ASP A 109 1.84 -14.43 -4.51
C ASP A 109 0.97 -13.49 -3.69
N ARG A 110 0.76 -13.92 -2.44
CA ARG A 110 0.08 -13.14 -1.43
C ARG A 110 0.96 -13.12 -0.20
N SER A 111 1.33 -11.92 0.26
CA SER A 111 2.26 -11.73 1.36
C SER A 111 1.66 -10.79 2.38
N LYS A 112 1.65 -11.21 3.65
CA LYS A 112 1.45 -10.29 4.76
C LYS A 112 2.71 -9.49 5.00
N PHE A 113 2.55 -8.29 5.54
CA PHE A 113 3.67 -7.47 5.95
C PHE A 113 3.33 -6.65 7.20
N LYS A 114 4.37 -6.18 7.88
CA LYS A 114 4.26 -5.15 8.91
C LYS A 114 5.03 -3.92 8.50
N ALA A 115 4.48 -2.76 8.81
CA ALA A 115 5.12 -1.50 8.57
C ALA A 115 4.94 -0.54 9.74
N LYS A 116 5.93 0.31 9.93
CA LYS A 116 5.93 1.36 10.95
C LYS A 116 5.89 2.73 10.30
N ARG A 117 5.33 3.73 10.97
CA ARG A 117 5.32 5.09 10.45
C ARG A 117 6.76 5.59 10.21
N ALA A 118 6.96 6.28 9.08
CA ALA A 118 8.24 6.85 8.68
C ALA A 118 8.74 7.97 9.61
#